data_AF-A0A380W6I3-F1
#
_entry.id   AF-A0A380W6I3-F1
#
_cell.length_a   1.000
_cell.length_b   1.000
_cell.length_c   1.000
_cell.angle_alpha   90.00
_cell.angle_beta   90.00
_cell.angle_gamma   90.00
#
_symmetry.space_group_name_H-M   'P 1'
#
loop_
_entity.id
_entity.type
_entity.pdbx_description
1 polymer ?
#
loop_
_entity_poly.entity_id
_entity_poly.type
_entity_poly.pdbx_seq_one_letter_code
_entity_poly.pdbx_strand_id
1 'polypeptide(L)'
;MRKLAAICLLCILPLSAAFAQIYTTPSGRAVLPPPPAPPPPPAITVPQVPKMDSPPPFELQNTTPGYVQPGKPPKQVLKPQRRESFDRRISRCLDEAAAMGLGPGERSSYSRNCAHQR
;
A
#
# COMPACT_ATOMS: atom_id res chain seq x y z
N MET A 1 -40.52 -26.11 21.31
CA MET A 1 -39.24 -26.37 22.01
C MET A 1 -38.37 -27.42 21.34
N ARG A 2 -38.85 -28.65 21.05
CA ARG A 2 -38.03 -29.72 20.43
C ARG A 2 -37.40 -29.39 19.07
N LYS A 3 -38.08 -28.64 18.20
CA LYS A 3 -37.58 -28.29 16.85
C LYS A 3 -36.44 -27.27 16.86
N LEU A 4 -36.37 -26.42 17.88
CA LEU A 4 -35.32 -25.40 18.02
C LEU A 4 -34.00 -26.01 18.51
N ALA A 5 -34.06 -27.06 19.34
CA ALA A 5 -32.87 -27.77 19.81
C ALA A 5 -32.13 -28.52 18.68
N ALA A 6 -32.86 -29.02 17.68
CA ALA A 6 -32.28 -29.73 16.55
C ALA A 6 -31.49 -28.81 15.60
N ILE A 7 -31.88 -27.54 15.49
CA ILE A 7 -31.24 -26.56 14.59
C ILE A 7 -29.93 -26.06 15.19
N CYS A 8 -29.86 -25.85 16.51
CA CYS A 8 -28.61 -25.47 17.19
C CYS A 8 -27.53 -26.57 17.12
N LEU A 9 -27.93 -27.84 17.10
CA LEU A 9 -26.98 -28.96 17.11
C LEU A 9 -26.29 -29.17 15.75
N LEU A 10 -26.89 -28.65 14.65
CA LEU A 10 -26.34 -28.77 13.30
C LEU A 10 -25.22 -27.74 13.00
N CYS A 11 -25.09 -26.68 13.83
CA CYS A 11 -24.14 -25.59 13.59
C CYS A 11 -22.76 -25.79 14.23
N ILE A 12 -22.50 -26.90 14.93
CA ILE A 12 -21.28 -27.09 15.76
C ILE A 12 -20.35 -28.18 15.21
N LEU A 13 -20.38 -28.47 13.90
CA LEU A 13 -19.42 -29.40 13.28
C LEU A 13 -18.29 -28.63 12.57
N PRO A 14 -17.08 -28.51 13.15
CA PRO A 14 -15.90 -28.09 12.41
C PRO A 14 -15.23 -29.32 11.78
N LEU A 15 -15.19 -29.40 10.45
CA LEU A 15 -14.27 -30.30 9.75
C LEU A 15 -13.01 -29.52 9.41
N SER A 16 -11.95 -29.71 10.18
CA SER A 16 -10.60 -29.22 9.87
C SER A 16 -9.58 -30.31 10.18
N ALA A 17 -8.81 -30.72 9.17
CA ALA A 17 -7.50 -31.36 9.32
C ALA A 17 -6.75 -31.34 7.98
N ALA A 18 -5.64 -30.59 7.91
CA ALA A 18 -4.64 -30.66 6.85
C ALA A 18 -3.38 -31.38 7.39
N PHE A 19 -2.74 -32.24 6.59
CA PHE A 19 -1.50 -32.95 6.95
C PHE A 19 -0.51 -32.99 5.77
N ALA A 20 0.80 -32.88 6.05
CA ALA A 20 1.87 -33.04 5.06
C ALA A 20 3.22 -33.50 5.69
N GLN A 21 4.05 -34.17 4.86
CA GLN A 21 5.55 -34.28 4.87
C GLN A 21 6.20 -35.39 5.75
N ILE A 22 7.28 -36.15 5.43
CA ILE A 22 8.36 -36.22 4.40
C ILE A 22 9.05 -37.63 4.48
N TYR A 23 9.70 -38.12 3.40
CA TYR A 23 10.62 -39.29 3.37
C TYR A 23 12.11 -38.88 3.40
N THR A 24 12.95 -39.57 4.19
CA THR A 24 14.43 -39.58 3.99
C THR A 24 15.02 -40.97 4.27
N THR A 25 15.96 -41.41 3.43
CA THR A 25 16.82 -42.58 3.73
C THR A 25 18.29 -42.18 3.56
N PRO A 26 19.18 -42.52 4.52
CA PRO A 26 20.54 -42.03 4.55
C PRO A 26 21.52 -43.03 3.89
N SER A 27 22.20 -42.57 2.85
CA SER A 27 23.63 -42.85 2.61
C SER A 27 24.15 -44.31 2.60
N GLY A 28 24.51 -44.81 1.41
CA GLY A 28 25.51 -45.86 1.25
C GLY A 28 26.18 -45.75 -0.11
N ARG A 29 27.46 -45.31 -0.20
CA ARG A 29 28.26 -45.41 -1.43
C ARG A 29 29.77 -45.59 -1.18
N ALA A 30 30.33 -46.53 -1.94
CA ALA A 30 31.72 -46.98 -2.01
C ALA A 30 32.66 -45.97 -2.70
N VAL A 31 33.95 -46.03 -2.36
CA VAL A 31 34.98 -45.05 -2.76
C VAL A 31 35.61 -45.41 -4.12
N LEU A 32 35.45 -44.53 -5.10
CA LEU A 32 36.05 -44.58 -6.44
C LEU A 32 37.37 -43.78 -6.51
N PRO A 33 38.25 -44.03 -7.50
CA PRO A 33 39.49 -43.26 -7.68
C PRO A 33 39.21 -41.76 -7.79
N PRO A 34 40.14 -40.91 -7.33
CA PRO A 34 39.93 -39.47 -7.32
C PRO A 34 39.74 -38.96 -8.76
N PRO A 35 38.68 -38.19 -9.02
CA PRO A 35 38.37 -37.71 -10.35
C PRO A 35 39.45 -36.73 -10.86
N PRO A 36 39.59 -36.60 -12.20
CA PRO A 36 40.50 -35.65 -12.81
C PRO A 36 40.17 -34.21 -12.40
N ALA A 37 41.19 -33.35 -12.43
CA ALA A 37 41.06 -31.95 -12.04
C ALA A 37 40.02 -31.22 -12.92
N PRO A 38 39.17 -30.37 -12.31
CA PRO A 38 38.14 -29.64 -13.05
C PRO A 38 38.77 -28.62 -14.01
N PRO A 39 38.11 -28.33 -15.15
CA PRO A 39 38.55 -27.28 -16.07
C PRO A 39 38.56 -25.90 -15.39
N PRO A 40 39.37 -24.95 -15.89
CA PRO A 40 39.45 -23.61 -15.33
C PRO A 40 38.07 -22.93 -15.35
N PRO A 41 37.74 -22.14 -14.32
CA PRO A 41 36.43 -21.53 -14.21
C PRO A 41 36.19 -20.54 -15.36
N PRO A 42 34.96 -20.50 -15.91
CA PRO A 42 34.60 -19.50 -16.90
C PRO A 42 34.78 -18.11 -16.32
N ALA A 43 35.23 -17.16 -17.15
CA ALA A 43 35.38 -15.78 -16.73
C ALA A 43 34.04 -15.21 -16.26
N ILE A 44 33.99 -14.73 -15.02
CA ILE A 44 32.83 -14.06 -14.44
C ILE A 44 32.74 -12.67 -15.05
N THR A 45 31.84 -12.50 -16.02
CA THR A 45 31.48 -11.17 -16.51
C THR A 45 30.44 -10.59 -15.56
N VAL A 46 30.80 -9.47 -14.91
CA VAL A 46 29.88 -8.78 -14.02
C VAL A 46 28.75 -8.19 -14.88
N PRO A 47 27.48 -8.55 -14.66
CA PRO A 47 26.37 -7.93 -15.35
C PRO A 47 26.35 -6.44 -15.01
N GLN A 48 26.09 -5.61 -16.02
CA GLN A 48 26.01 -4.16 -15.82
C GLN A 48 24.92 -3.86 -14.78
N VAL A 49 25.32 -3.25 -13.66
CA VAL A 49 24.39 -2.86 -12.60
C VAL A 49 23.44 -1.80 -13.17
N PRO A 50 22.11 -2.03 -13.15
CA PRO A 50 21.15 -1.02 -13.56
C PRO A 50 21.34 0.22 -12.69
N LYS A 51 21.73 1.33 -13.32
CA LYS A 51 21.82 2.61 -12.63
C LYS A 51 20.40 3.15 -12.49
N MET A 52 20.05 3.57 -11.27
CA MET A 52 18.87 4.40 -11.05
C MET A 52 19.27 5.83 -11.38
N ASP A 53 18.68 6.41 -12.43
CA ASP A 53 18.87 7.82 -12.76
C ASP A 53 18.20 8.66 -11.67
N SER A 54 19.00 9.02 -10.67
CA SER A 54 18.63 9.97 -9.63
C SER A 54 18.33 11.32 -10.27
N PRO A 55 17.41 12.05 -9.64
CA PRO A 55 16.00 12.23 -10.07
C PRO A 55 15.80 12.41 -11.59
N PRO A 56 14.58 12.16 -12.11
CA PRO A 56 14.26 12.40 -13.52
C PRO A 56 14.61 13.85 -13.91
N PRO A 57 15.07 14.09 -15.16
CA PRO A 57 15.40 15.42 -15.64
C PRO A 57 14.24 16.37 -15.36
N PHE A 58 14.57 17.55 -14.86
CA PHE A 58 13.62 18.58 -14.41
C PHE A 58 12.68 19.06 -15.52
N GLU A 59 12.81 18.61 -16.76
CA GLU A 59 11.90 18.93 -17.87
C GLU A 59 10.46 18.47 -17.61
N LEU A 60 10.26 17.35 -16.89
CA LEU A 60 8.93 16.88 -16.47
C LEU A 60 8.40 17.59 -15.21
N GLN A 61 9.27 18.35 -14.53
CA GLN A 61 8.95 19.12 -13.35
C GLN A 61 8.88 20.58 -13.79
N ASN A 62 7.68 21.05 -14.19
CA ASN A 62 7.38 22.44 -14.51
C ASN A 62 7.54 23.37 -13.28
N THR A 63 8.76 23.41 -12.76
CA THR A 63 9.25 24.14 -11.61
C THR A 63 10.70 24.43 -11.94
N THR A 64 10.94 25.47 -12.74
CA THR A 64 12.28 25.99 -12.98
C THR A 64 12.99 26.13 -11.63
N PRO A 65 14.04 25.35 -11.33
CA PRO A 65 14.76 25.50 -10.09
C PRO A 65 15.58 26.78 -10.24
N GLY A 66 15.04 27.90 -9.77
CA GLY A 66 15.88 29.05 -9.48
C GLY A 66 16.89 28.62 -8.42
N TYR A 67 18.19 28.74 -8.71
CA TYR A 67 19.23 28.60 -7.70
C TYR A 67 18.85 29.46 -6.49
N VAL A 68 18.59 28.82 -5.35
CA VAL A 68 18.27 29.53 -4.10
C VAL A 68 19.58 30.17 -3.64
N GLN A 69 19.78 31.44 -3.95
CA GLN A 69 20.92 32.19 -3.46
C GLN A 69 20.79 32.31 -1.93
N PRO A 70 21.80 31.89 -1.14
CA PRO A 70 21.79 32.06 0.30
C PRO A 70 21.76 33.56 0.61
N GLY A 71 20.62 34.06 1.11
CA GLY A 71 20.42 35.47 1.46
C GLY A 71 19.15 36.11 0.90
N LYS A 72 18.44 35.46 -0.03
CA LYS A 72 17.14 35.97 -0.52
C LYS A 72 16.07 34.89 -0.43
N PRO A 73 15.08 35.00 0.49
CA PRO A 73 14.00 34.03 0.56
C PRO A 73 13.25 34.02 -0.77
N PRO A 74 12.91 32.84 -1.32
CA PRO A 74 12.14 32.76 -2.55
C PRO A 74 10.82 33.51 -2.35
N LYS A 75 10.41 34.29 -3.36
CA LYS A 75 9.10 34.95 -3.34
C LYS A 75 8.05 33.88 -3.06
N GLN A 76 7.32 34.04 -1.95
CA GLN A 76 6.19 33.18 -1.65
C GLN A 76 5.14 33.42 -2.72
N VAL A 77 5.12 32.53 -3.73
CA VAL A 77 3.98 32.45 -4.63
C VAL A 77 2.86 31.89 -3.76
N LEU A 78 1.97 32.76 -3.30
CA LEU A 78 0.71 32.35 -2.71
C LEU A 78 0.05 31.45 -3.75
N LYS A 79 0.13 30.13 -3.57
CA LYS A 79 -0.70 29.21 -4.34
C LYS A 79 -2.13 29.74 -4.18
N PRO A 80 -2.87 29.95 -5.28
CA PRO A 80 -4.29 30.21 -5.16
C PRO A 80 -4.82 29.15 -4.22
N GLN A 81 -5.48 29.55 -3.13
CA GLN A 81 -6.13 28.62 -2.21
C GLN A 81 -7.17 27.89 -3.05
N ARG A 82 -6.77 26.75 -3.63
CA ARG A 82 -7.62 25.94 -4.46
C ARG A 82 -8.71 25.47 -3.50
N ARG A 83 -9.93 25.90 -3.78
CA ARG A 83 -11.13 25.49 -3.03
C ARG A 83 -11.02 24.00 -2.79
N GLU A 84 -11.18 23.59 -1.54
CA GLU A 84 -11.05 22.17 -1.16
C GLU A 84 -11.98 21.33 -2.06
N SER A 85 -11.60 20.07 -2.32
CA SER A 85 -12.42 19.16 -3.11
C SER A 85 -13.83 19.10 -2.51
N PHE A 86 -14.83 18.95 -3.37
CA PHE A 86 -16.23 18.93 -2.93
C PHE A 86 -16.49 17.86 -1.85
N ASP A 87 -15.87 16.68 -2.00
CA ASP A 87 -15.90 15.60 -1.02
C ASP A 87 -15.39 16.03 0.36
N ARG A 88 -14.27 16.76 0.41
CA ARG A 88 -13.70 17.25 1.67
C ARG A 88 -14.57 18.30 2.34
N ARG A 89 -15.25 19.14 1.54
CA ARG A 89 -16.26 20.08 2.02
C ARG A 89 -17.48 19.36 2.58
N ILE A 90 -18.01 18.36 1.89
CA ILE A 90 -19.13 17.51 2.37
C ILE A 90 -18.79 16.89 3.72
N SER A 91 -17.62 16.27 3.86
CA SER A 91 -17.19 15.60 5.10
C SER A 91 -17.15 16.55 6.29
N ARG A 92 -16.53 17.73 6.14
CA ARG A 92 -16.55 18.76 7.20
C ARG A 92 -17.96 19.22 7.54
N CYS A 93 -18.81 19.45 6.54
CA CYS A 93 -20.19 19.88 6.80
C CYS A 93 -21.01 18.77 7.48
N LEU A 94 -20.72 17.49 7.22
CA LEU A 94 -21.33 16.37 7.95
C LEU A 94 -20.88 16.34 9.41
N ASP A 95 -19.60 16.57 9.68
CA ASP A 95 -19.06 16.65 11.05
C ASP A 95 -19.66 17.82 11.83
N GLU A 96 -19.82 18.98 11.19
CA GLU A 96 -20.48 20.13 11.79
C GLU A 96 -21.97 19.87 12.08
N ALA A 97 -22.68 19.22 11.15
CA ALA A 97 -24.06 18.82 11.36
C ALA A 97 -24.19 17.79 12.50
N ALA A 98 -23.19 16.92 12.64
CA ALA A 98 -23.10 15.99 13.76
C ALA A 98 -22.87 16.71 15.09
N ALA A 99 -21.97 17.70 15.11
CA ALA A 99 -21.69 18.52 16.29
C ALA A 99 -22.91 19.37 16.70
N MET A 100 -23.72 19.80 15.75
CA MET A 100 -25.00 20.47 15.99
C MET A 100 -26.14 19.52 16.38
N GLY A 101 -25.89 18.20 16.42
CA GLY A 101 -26.88 17.21 16.88
C GLY A 101 -28.02 16.94 15.89
N LEU A 102 -27.89 17.30 14.62
CA LEU A 102 -28.95 17.08 13.62
C LEU A 102 -29.26 15.58 13.44
N GLY A 103 -30.46 15.23 12.98
CA GLY A 103 -30.80 13.85 12.63
C GLY A 103 -30.11 13.39 11.33
N PRO A 104 -30.04 12.08 11.02
CA PRO A 104 -29.40 11.57 9.79
C PRO A 104 -29.93 12.20 8.50
N GLY A 105 -31.26 12.39 8.40
CA GLY A 105 -31.88 13.04 7.24
C GLY A 105 -31.47 14.51 7.12
N GLU A 106 -31.52 15.26 8.23
CA GLU A 106 -31.17 16.68 8.26
C GLU A 106 -29.67 16.93 8.04
N ARG A 107 -28.80 16.04 8.52
CA ARG A 107 -27.35 16.08 8.23
C ARG A 107 -27.10 15.94 6.72
N SER A 108 -27.89 15.11 6.04
CA SER A 108 -27.71 14.90 4.60
C SER A 108 -28.15 16.12 3.77
N SER A 109 -29.22 16.82 4.16
CA SER A 109 -29.66 18.05 3.48
C SER A 109 -28.75 19.24 3.82
N TYR A 110 -28.35 19.38 5.08
CA TYR A 110 -27.42 20.40 5.53
C TYR A 110 -26.06 20.30 4.83
N SER A 111 -25.46 19.11 4.81
CA SER A 111 -24.09 18.94 4.26
C SER A 111 -24.02 19.25 2.78
N ARG A 112 -25.05 18.91 2.00
CA ARG A 112 -25.15 19.26 0.57
C ARG A 112 -25.19 20.77 0.38
N ASN A 113 -26.05 21.49 1.10
CA ASN A 113 -26.15 22.94 1.00
C ASN A 113 -24.88 23.64 1.48
N CYS A 114 -24.31 23.22 2.61
CA CYS A 114 -23.07 23.76 3.17
C CYS A 114 -21.89 23.57 2.21
N ALA A 115 -21.75 22.40 1.59
CA ALA A 115 -20.65 22.12 0.65
C ALA A 115 -20.72 22.95 -0.64
N HIS A 116 -21.91 23.36 -1.07
CA HIS A 116 -22.08 24.28 -2.21
C HIS A 116 -21.70 25.73 -1.87
N GLN A 117 -21.91 26.17 -0.62
CA GLN A 117 -21.63 27.53 -0.16
C GLN A 117 -20.14 27.74 0.16
N ARG A 118 -19.45 26.71 0.63
CA ARG A 118 -18.01 26.73 0.94
C ARG A 118 -17.12 26.59 -0.26
#